data_AF-E1QKB7-F1
#
_entry.id   AF-E1QKB7-F1
#
_cell.length_a   1.000
_cell.length_b   1.000
_cell.length_c   1.000
_cell.angle_alpha   90.00
_cell.angle_beta   90.00
_cell.angle_gamma   90.00
#
_symmetry.space_group_name_H-M   'P 1'
#
loop_
_entity.id
_entity.type
_entity.pdbx_description
1 polymer ?
#
loop_
_entity_poly.entity_id
_entity_poly.type
_entity_poly.pdbx_seq_one_letter_code
_entity_poly.pdbx_strand_id
1 'polypeptide(L)'
;MKGAKGLFKPGVLALLSVAAIAVLLIFAHFDRQAKSLDQLAHQAALQAQAIIAAQAAEAGGQGPALNMADLAAKGWSPPPGVLWELLPGPDGQPRALRLWNPEGVRQYVASAQGVKEGYQ
;
A
#
# COMPACT_ATOMS: atom_id res chain seq x y z
N MET A 1 -37.52 -46.76 15.50
CA MET A 1 -36.59 -45.79 14.88
C MET A 1 -37.30 -44.45 14.79
N LYS A 2 -37.09 -43.56 15.78
CA LYS A 2 -37.80 -42.26 15.86
C LYS A 2 -37.15 -41.28 14.87
N GLY A 3 -37.97 -40.73 13.99
CA GLY A 3 -37.54 -39.93 12.85
C GLY A 3 -36.81 -38.65 13.25
N ALA A 4 -35.63 -38.46 12.67
CA ALA A 4 -34.90 -37.20 12.63
C ALA A 4 -35.57 -36.19 11.67
N LYS A 5 -36.89 -36.05 11.73
CA LYS A 5 -37.65 -35.09 10.91
C LYS A 5 -37.92 -33.86 11.78
N GLY A 6 -36.97 -32.92 11.80
CA GLY A 6 -37.23 -31.62 12.42
C GLY A 6 -36.02 -30.75 12.78
N LEU A 7 -34.78 -31.18 12.50
CA LEU A 7 -33.62 -30.48 13.06
C LEU A 7 -33.13 -29.26 12.27
N PHE A 8 -33.65 -29.01 11.06
CA PHE A 8 -33.35 -27.79 10.31
C PHE A 8 -34.65 -27.07 9.92
N LYS A 9 -35.14 -26.21 10.81
CA LYS A 9 -36.17 -25.23 10.44
C LYS A 9 -35.60 -24.36 9.30
N PRO A 10 -36.35 -24.09 8.22
CA PRO A 10 -35.86 -23.33 7.07
C PRO A 10 -35.34 -21.93 7.45
N GLY A 11 -35.87 -21.34 8.53
CA GLY A 11 -35.36 -20.07 9.09
C GLY A 11 -33.93 -20.14 9.64
N VAL A 12 -33.47 -21.30 10.15
CA VAL A 12 -32.11 -21.48 10.66
C VAL A 12 -31.11 -21.59 9.52
N LEU A 13 -31.47 -22.30 8.44
CA LEU A 13 -30.68 -22.36 7.22
C LEU A 13 -30.57 -20.99 6.53
N ALA A 14 -31.67 -20.22 6.50
CA ALA A 14 -31.66 -18.86 5.98
C ALA A 14 -30.74 -17.94 6.80
N LEU A 15 -30.82 -17.97 8.13
CA LEU A 15 -29.92 -17.21 9.01
C LEU A 15 -28.44 -17.56 8.82
N LEU A 16 -28.12 -18.85 8.71
CA LEU A 16 -26.76 -19.31 8.40
C LEU A 16 -26.27 -18.79 7.05
N SER A 17 -27.10 -18.80 6.02
CA SER A 17 -26.73 -18.26 4.70
C SER A 17 -26.52 -16.74 4.73
N VAL A 18 -27.37 -15.98 5.43
CA VAL A 18 -27.23 -14.52 5.55
C VAL A 18 -25.98 -14.17 6.35
N ALA A 19 -25.69 -14.91 7.42
CA ALA A 19 -24.47 -14.73 8.20
C ALA A 19 -23.20 -15.02 7.38
N ALA A 20 -23.20 -16.11 6.60
CA ALA A 20 -22.08 -16.43 5.71
C ALA A 20 -21.85 -15.36 4.63
N ILE A 21 -22.92 -14.85 4.02
CA ILE A 21 -22.84 -13.76 3.05
C ILE A 21 -22.32 -12.48 3.71
N ALA A 22 -22.79 -12.14 4.91
CA ALA A 22 -22.33 -10.97 5.65
C ALA A 22 -20.83 -11.05 5.97
N VAL A 23 -20.32 -12.21 6.40
CA VAL A 23 -18.89 -12.44 6.63
C VAL A 23 -18.07 -12.25 5.35
N LEU A 24 -18.54 -12.81 4.22
CA LEU A 24 -17.88 -12.63 2.92
C LEU A 24 -17.85 -11.15 2.50
N LEU A 25 -18.93 -10.40 2.73
CA LEU A 25 -18.98 -8.97 2.41
C LEU A 25 -18.03 -8.14 3.27
N ILE A 26 -17.90 -8.47 4.56
CA ILE A 26 -16.94 -7.83 5.47
C ILE A 26 -15.51 -8.09 5.00
N PHE A 27 -15.16 -9.35 4.70
CA PHE A 27 -13.84 -9.69 4.15
C PHE A 27 -13.55 -8.98 2.83
N ALA A 28 -14.52 -8.97 1.91
CA ALA A 28 -14.39 -8.26 0.63
C ALA A 28 -14.23 -6.74 0.82
N HIS A 29 -14.82 -6.17 1.87
CA HIS A 29 -14.64 -4.76 2.21
C HIS A 29 -13.20 -4.47 2.65
N PHE A 30 -12.63 -5.27 3.55
CA PHE A 30 -11.23 -5.12 3.98
C PHE A 30 -10.24 -5.34 2.84
N ASP A 31 -10.47 -6.35 1.99
CA ASP A 31 -9.62 -6.61 0.81
C ASP A 31 -9.63 -5.43 -0.17
N ARG A 32 -10.79 -4.78 -0.36
CA ARG A 32 -10.90 -3.55 -1.16
C ARG A 32 -10.17 -2.37 -0.53
N GLN A 33 -10.24 -2.21 0.79
CA GLN A 33 -9.50 -1.15 1.50
C GLN A 33 -8.00 -1.32 1.31
N ALA A 34 -7.47 -2.53 1.54
CA ALA A 34 -6.05 -2.82 1.35
C ALA A 34 -5.58 -2.55 -0.09
N LYS A 35 -6.37 -2.96 -1.10
CA LYS A 35 -6.10 -2.65 -2.51
C LYS A 35 -6.10 -1.16 -2.82
N SER A 36 -7.00 -0.40 -2.21
CA SER A 36 -7.05 1.06 -2.39
C SER A 36 -5.82 1.75 -1.78
N LEU A 37 -5.37 1.30 -0.62
CA LEU A 37 -4.15 1.79 0.02
C LEU A 37 -2.90 1.42 -0.77
N ASP A 38 -2.85 0.22 -1.35
CA ASP A 38 -1.76 -0.19 -2.25
C ASP A 38 -1.69 0.69 -3.50
N GLN A 39 -2.84 1.08 -4.07
CA GLN A 39 -2.89 2.02 -5.20
C GLN A 39 -2.41 3.41 -4.79
N LEU A 40 -2.79 3.90 -3.61
CA LEU A 40 -2.31 5.17 -3.07
C LEU A 40 -0.80 5.14 -2.85
N ALA A 41 -0.27 4.06 -2.29
CA ALA A 41 1.17 3.88 -2.10
C ALA A 41 1.92 3.89 -3.45
N HIS A 42 1.38 3.22 -4.47
CA HIS A 42 1.95 3.21 -5.81
C HIS A 42 1.95 4.61 -6.45
N GLN A 43 0.82 5.33 -6.38
CA GLN A 43 0.72 6.68 -6.92
C GLN A 43 1.66 7.66 -6.19
N ALA A 44 1.74 7.56 -4.87
CA ALA A 44 2.66 8.38 -4.08
C ALA A 44 4.13 8.07 -4.40
N ALA A 45 4.47 6.80 -4.68
CA ALA A 45 5.79 6.41 -5.14
C ALA A 45 6.14 7.00 -6.51
N LEU A 46 5.19 7.03 -7.45
CA LEU A 46 5.37 7.65 -8.76
C LEU A 46 5.58 9.18 -8.64
N GLN A 47 4.78 9.85 -7.81
CA GLN A 47 4.94 11.28 -7.56
C GLN A 47 6.31 11.59 -6.92
N ALA A 48 6.71 10.81 -5.91
CA ALA A 48 8.01 10.95 -5.29
C ALA A 48 9.13 10.72 -6.33
N GLN A 49 9.01 9.68 -7.15
CA GLN A 49 9.99 9.36 -8.18
C GLN A 49 10.21 10.53 -9.15
N ALA A 50 9.14 11.20 -9.59
CA ALA A 50 9.25 12.34 -10.48
C ALA A 50 10.08 13.48 -9.85
N ILE A 51 9.86 13.76 -8.55
CA ILE A 51 10.61 14.77 -7.81
C ILE A 51 12.06 14.36 -7.64
N ILE A 52 12.30 13.11 -7.26
CA ILE A 52 13.64 12.54 -7.06
C ILE A 52 14.44 12.55 -8.36
N ALA A 53 13.81 12.16 -9.47
CA ALA A 53 14.43 12.16 -10.79
C ALA A 53 14.76 13.57 -11.27
N ALA A 54 13.86 14.55 -11.04
CA ALA A 54 14.11 15.95 -11.34
C ALA A 54 15.32 16.49 -10.55
N GLN A 55 15.37 16.23 -9.24
CA GLN A 55 16.51 16.61 -8.40
C GLN A 55 17.81 15.92 -8.83
N ALA A 56 17.75 14.65 -9.24
CA ALA A 56 18.92 13.93 -9.71
C ALA A 56 19.45 14.44 -11.06
N ALA A 57 18.56 14.90 -11.94
CA ALA A 57 18.93 15.57 -13.18
C ALA A 57 19.61 16.92 -12.90
N GLU A 58 19.09 17.70 -11.95
CA GLU A 58 19.69 18.98 -11.53
C GLU A 58 21.08 18.80 -10.90
N ALA A 59 21.32 17.70 -10.18
CA ALA A 59 22.59 17.42 -9.49
C ALA A 59 23.68 16.75 -10.37
N GLY A 60 23.48 16.62 -11.68
CA GLY A 60 24.52 16.11 -12.59
C GLY A 60 24.78 14.60 -12.50
N GLY A 61 23.77 13.80 -12.15
CA GLY A 61 23.79 12.34 -12.32
C GLY A 61 24.14 11.54 -11.06
N GLN A 62 24.81 12.13 -10.07
CA GLN A 62 24.81 11.61 -8.70
C GLN A 62 23.68 12.28 -7.94
N GLY A 63 22.49 11.69 -7.99
CA GLY A 63 21.30 12.29 -7.39
C GLY A 63 21.55 12.74 -5.95
N PRO A 64 21.04 13.93 -5.56
CA PRO A 64 21.35 14.53 -4.28
C PRO A 64 20.84 13.65 -3.14
N ALA A 65 21.38 13.85 -1.94
CA ALA A 65 20.84 13.19 -0.76
C ALA A 65 19.38 13.58 -0.59
N LEU A 66 18.51 12.57 -0.45
CA LEU A 66 17.08 12.74 -0.35
C LEU A 66 16.68 13.13 1.06
N ASN A 67 15.95 14.21 1.21
CA ASN A 67 15.35 14.63 2.47
C ASN A 67 13.84 14.79 2.31
N MET A 68 13.09 14.42 3.34
CA MET A 68 11.65 14.68 3.43
C MET A 68 11.32 16.17 3.38
N ALA A 69 12.19 17.05 3.88
CA ALA A 69 11.98 18.48 3.78
C ALA A 69 11.94 18.95 2.31
N ASP A 70 12.79 18.39 1.46
CA ASP A 70 12.84 18.75 0.03
C ASP A 70 11.64 18.17 -0.74
N LEU A 71 11.25 16.94 -0.41
CA LEU A 71 10.02 16.34 -0.94
C LEU A 71 8.79 17.20 -0.56
N ALA A 72 8.69 17.60 0.70
CA ALA A 72 7.62 18.47 1.19
C ALA A 72 7.64 19.85 0.53
N ALA A 73 8.81 20.45 0.35
CA ALA A 73 8.97 21.73 -0.35
C ALA A 73 8.54 21.64 -1.83
N LYS A 74 8.68 20.48 -2.46
CA LYS A 74 8.20 20.18 -3.81
C LYS A 74 6.73 19.73 -3.84
N GLY A 75 6.02 19.82 -2.72
CA GLY A 75 4.59 19.55 -2.61
C GLY A 75 4.24 18.08 -2.43
N TRP A 76 5.21 17.21 -2.16
CA TRP A 76 4.95 15.81 -1.86
C TRP A 76 4.69 15.60 -0.38
N SER A 77 3.61 14.89 -0.07
CA SER A 77 3.25 14.49 1.28
C SER A 77 2.78 13.04 1.26
N PRO A 78 3.15 12.23 2.27
CA PRO A 78 2.69 10.86 2.35
C PRO A 78 1.16 10.80 2.48
N PRO A 79 0.47 9.96 1.69
CA PRO A 79 -0.96 9.74 1.86
C PRO A 79 -1.28 9.15 3.24
N PRO A 80 -2.44 9.46 3.81
CA PRO A 80 -2.87 8.85 5.07
C PRO A 80 -2.99 7.32 4.90
N GLY A 81 -2.49 6.58 5.88
CA GLY A 81 -2.50 5.11 5.86
C GLY A 81 -1.37 4.47 5.05
N VAL A 82 -0.50 5.25 4.39
CA VAL A 82 0.71 4.75 3.73
C VAL A 82 1.92 5.06 4.61
N LEU A 83 2.69 4.02 4.94
CA LEU A 83 3.96 4.15 5.62
C LEU A 83 5.07 4.46 4.61
N TRP A 84 6.10 5.17 5.07
CA TRP A 84 7.21 5.58 4.24
C TRP A 84 8.54 5.55 5.00
N GLU A 85 9.63 5.33 4.28
CA GLU A 85 10.98 5.25 4.83
C GLU A 85 12.00 5.69 3.77
N LEU A 86 13.01 6.46 4.18
CA LEU A 86 14.14 6.81 3.32
C LEU A 86 15.17 5.68 3.35
N LEU A 87 15.50 5.14 2.18
CA LEU A 87 16.48 4.08 2.03
C LEU A 87 17.88 4.66 1.71
N PRO A 88 18.93 4.23 2.43
CA PRO A 88 20.29 4.63 2.15
C PRO A 88 20.74 4.07 0.79
N GLY A 89 21.43 4.91 0.03
CA GLY A 89 22.17 4.51 -1.16
C GLY A 89 23.53 3.89 -0.80
N PRO A 90 24.34 3.52 -1.81
CA PRO A 90 25.64 2.89 -1.61
C PRO A 90 26.62 3.77 -0.81
N ASP A 91 26.44 5.08 -0.84
CA ASP A 91 27.28 6.06 -0.15
C ASP A 91 26.79 6.34 1.30
N GLY A 92 25.80 5.58 1.79
CA GLY A 92 25.16 5.78 3.10
C GLY A 92 24.14 6.92 3.15
N GLN A 93 24.11 7.78 2.12
CA GLN A 93 23.14 8.88 2.01
C GLN A 93 21.80 8.36 1.47
N PRO A 94 20.65 8.80 2.02
CA PRO A 94 19.34 8.42 1.50
C PRO A 94 19.20 8.83 0.03
N ARG A 95 18.78 7.91 -0.83
CA ARG A 95 18.60 8.15 -2.29
C ARG A 95 17.35 7.50 -2.87
N ALA A 96 16.62 6.75 -2.06
CA ALA A 96 15.35 6.17 -2.45
C ALA A 96 14.33 6.34 -1.32
N LEU A 97 13.06 6.34 -1.69
CA LEU A 97 11.94 6.42 -0.78
C LEU A 97 11.12 5.13 -0.93
N ARG A 98 10.99 4.39 0.16
CA ARG A 98 10.13 3.20 0.25
C ARG A 98 8.77 3.63 0.76
N LEU A 99 7.71 3.15 0.12
CA LEU A 99 6.33 3.34 0.56
C LEU A 99 5.61 1.99 0.60
N TRP A 100 4.80 1.76 1.63
CA TRP A 100 4.01 0.54 1.74
C TRP A 100 2.73 0.76 2.55
N ASN A 101 1.74 -0.07 2.29
CA ASN A 101 0.55 -0.18 3.13
C ASN A 101 0.87 -1.14 4.29
N PRO A 102 0.62 -0.76 5.57
CA PRO A 102 0.83 -1.66 6.72
C PRO A 102 -0.01 -2.94 6.67
N GLU A 103 -1.18 -2.91 6.03
CA GLU A 103 -2.06 -4.07 5.86
C GLU A 103 -1.81 -4.83 4.55
N GLY A 104 -0.94 -4.29 3.69
CA GLY A 104 -0.61 -4.86 2.38
C GLY A 104 0.72 -5.62 2.39
N VAL A 105 0.89 -6.50 1.41
CA VAL A 105 2.16 -7.20 1.17
C VAL A 105 3.06 -6.45 0.18
N ARG A 106 2.58 -5.39 -0.46
CA ARG A 106 3.31 -4.68 -1.52
C ARG A 106 4.09 -3.51 -0.95
N GLN A 107 5.30 -3.35 -1.46
CA GLN A 107 6.18 -2.22 -1.18
C GLN A 107 6.65 -1.59 -2.50
N TYR A 108 6.73 -0.28 -2.51
CA TYR A 108 7.17 0.50 -3.67
C TYR A 108 8.39 1.33 -3.28
N VAL A 109 9.50 1.12 -3.99
CA VAL A 109 10.74 1.86 -3.80
C VAL A 109 10.89 2.84 -4.95
N ALA A 110 10.65 4.12 -4.68
CA ALA A 110 10.87 5.23 -5.59
C ALA A 110 12.33 5.68 -5.54
N SER A 111 12.98 5.76 -6.70
CA SER A 111 14.35 6.23 -6.86
C SER A 111 14.48 7.04 -8.15
N ALA A 112 15.58 7.76 -8.35
CA ALA A 112 15.82 8.51 -9.59
C ALA A 112 15.76 7.63 -10.85
N GLN A 113 16.03 6.33 -10.71
CA GLN A 113 16.05 5.35 -11.79
C GLN A 113 14.65 4.79 -12.13
N GLY A 114 13.65 5.07 -11.29
CA GLY A 114 12.30 4.56 -11.43
C GLY A 114 11.72 4.03 -10.12
N VAL A 115 10.49 3.51 -10.19
CA VAL A 115 9.80 2.84 -9.08
C VAL A 115 9.97 1.33 -9.23
N LYS A 116 10.47 0.67 -8.17
CA LYS A 116 10.51 -0.79 -8.08
C LYS A 116 9.40 -1.29 -7.16
N GLU A 117 8.63 -2.27 -7.62
CA GLU A 117 7.70 -3.02 -6.79
C GLU A 117 8.43 -4.20 -6.14
N GLY A 118 8.16 -4.43 -4.86
CA GLY A 118 8.60 -5.61 -4.13
C GLY A 118 7.49 -6.11 -3.20
N TYR A 119 7.76 -7.24 -2.54
CA TYR A 119 6.86 -7.84 -1.56
C TYR A 119 7.53 -7.86 -0.18
N GLN A 120 6.78 -7.59 0.89
CA GLN A 120 7.24 -7.79 2.27
C GLN A 120 7.34 -9.28 2.59
#